data_AF-A0A6J0ZIQ2-F1
#
_entry.id   AF-A0A6J0ZIQ2-F1
#
_cell.length_a   1.000
_cell.length_b   1.000
_cell.length_c   1.000
_cell.angle_alpha   90.00
_cell.angle_beta   90.00
_cell.angle_gamma   90.00
#
_symmetry.space_group_name_H-M   'P 1'
#
loop_
_entity.id
_entity.type
_entity.pdbx_description
1 polymer ?
#
loop_
_entity_poly.entity_id
_entity_poly.type
_entity_poly.pdbx_seq_one_letter_code
_entity_poly.pdbx_strand_id
1 'polypeptide(L)'
;MDKETVKEYLENSANIDGDELPLRFFERLIMHGLRVDLIEIGRVICTFKVPPRLLNGSNYLHGGATATLVDLVGSAAVYTVGAPFTGVSVEINVTFMDAAYADELKKIPLELPFFVHLVISWRYPFFLASCK
;
A
#
# COMPACT_ATOMS: atom_id res chain seq x y z
N MET A 1 -11.94 4.65 -13.85
CA MET A 1 -12.35 3.79 -12.73
C MET A 1 -12.79 4.70 -11.61
N ASP A 2 -13.89 4.36 -10.95
CA ASP A 2 -14.47 5.20 -9.89
C ASP A 2 -13.66 5.09 -8.58
N LYS A 3 -13.79 6.06 -7.68
CA LYS A 3 -13.11 6.06 -6.37
C LYS A 3 -13.44 4.79 -5.57
N GLU A 4 -14.66 4.28 -5.71
CA GLU A 4 -15.12 3.05 -5.05
C GLU A 4 -14.32 1.84 -5.51
N THR A 5 -14.00 1.73 -6.80
CA THR A 5 -13.20 0.61 -7.33
C THR A 5 -11.75 0.69 -6.88
N VAL A 6 -11.17 1.89 -6.74
CA VAL A 6 -9.81 2.06 -6.21
C VAL A 6 -9.77 1.62 -4.75
N LYS A 7 -10.78 2.02 -3.98
CA LYS A 7 -10.93 1.60 -2.58
C LYS A 7 -11.10 0.10 -2.47
N GLU A 8 -11.97 -0.50 -3.28
CA GLU A 8 -12.19 -1.94 -3.32
C GLU A 8 -10.88 -2.67 -3.67
N TYR A 9 -10.16 -2.25 -4.71
CA TYR A 9 -8.86 -2.83 -5.05
C TYR A 9 -7.86 -2.78 -3.88
N LEU A 10 -7.82 -1.65 -3.17
CA LEU A 10 -6.88 -1.45 -2.06
C LEU A 10 -7.23 -2.24 -0.79
N GLU A 11 -8.52 -2.43 -0.53
CA GLU A 11 -9.02 -3.13 0.65
C GLU A 11 -9.29 -4.62 0.38
N ASN A 12 -9.30 -5.06 -0.89
CA ASN A 12 -9.59 -6.44 -1.27
C ASN A 12 -8.40 -7.37 -0.95
N SER A 13 -8.59 -8.17 0.08
CA SER A 13 -7.67 -9.24 0.46
C SER A 13 -7.90 -10.52 -0.35
N ALA A 14 -6.85 -11.31 -0.54
CA ALA A 14 -6.98 -12.67 -1.04
C ALA A 14 -7.70 -13.54 0.00
N ASN A 15 -8.81 -14.18 -0.39
CA ASN A 15 -9.26 -15.41 0.25
C ASN A 15 -8.39 -16.55 -0.28
N ILE A 16 -7.76 -17.31 0.61
CA ILE A 16 -6.93 -18.47 0.25
C ILE A 16 -7.85 -19.69 0.31
N ASP A 17 -8.66 -19.89 -0.73
CA ASP A 17 -9.49 -21.08 -0.87
C ASP A 17 -8.92 -21.94 -2.03
N GLY A 18 -8.22 -23.03 -1.69
CA GLY A 18 -7.70 -24.02 -2.64
C GLY A 18 -6.17 -24.18 -2.68
N ASP A 19 -5.70 -25.18 -3.44
CA ASP A 19 -4.27 -25.54 -3.60
C ASP A 19 -3.51 -24.62 -4.58
N GLU A 20 -4.21 -23.73 -5.29
CA GLU A 20 -3.63 -22.81 -6.27
C GLU A 20 -3.50 -21.41 -5.67
N LEU A 21 -2.30 -20.82 -5.74
CA LEU A 21 -2.07 -19.47 -5.25
C LEU A 21 -2.83 -18.47 -6.13
N PRO A 22 -3.68 -17.60 -5.55
CA PRO A 22 -4.46 -16.65 -6.34
C PRO A 22 -3.55 -15.69 -7.11
N LEU A 23 -4.00 -15.22 -8.26
CA LEU A 23 -3.29 -14.18 -9.01
C LEU A 23 -3.00 -12.98 -8.11
N ARG A 24 -1.78 -12.45 -8.20
CA ARG A 24 -1.29 -11.34 -7.35
C ARG A 24 -1.33 -11.65 -5.85
N PHE A 25 -1.13 -12.92 -5.49
CA PHE A 25 -1.10 -13.38 -4.10
C PHE A 25 -0.26 -12.48 -3.18
N PHE A 26 0.97 -12.15 -3.59
CA PHE A 26 1.86 -11.33 -2.77
C PHE A 26 1.33 -9.90 -2.56
N GLU A 27 0.77 -9.27 -3.61
CA GLU A 27 0.16 -7.95 -3.50
C GLU A 27 -0.97 -7.97 -2.47
N ARG A 28 -1.88 -8.96 -2.59
CA ARG A 28 -3.03 -9.12 -1.68
C ARG A 28 -2.63 -9.48 -0.26
N LEU A 29 -1.59 -10.31 -0.08
CA LEU A 29 -1.06 -10.68 1.23
C LEU A 29 -0.48 -9.47 1.98
N ILE A 30 0.22 -8.60 1.25
CA ILE A 30 0.85 -7.39 1.77
C ILE A 30 -0.22 -6.33 2.08
N MET A 31 -1.17 -6.12 1.16
CA MET A 31 -2.23 -5.13 1.30
C MET A 31 -3.30 -5.51 2.32
N HIS A 32 -3.41 -6.77 2.71
CA HIS A 32 -4.43 -7.19 3.69
C HIS A 32 -4.34 -6.38 4.99
N GLY A 33 -5.41 -5.67 5.34
CA GLY A 33 -5.45 -4.79 6.53
C GLY A 33 -5.00 -3.35 6.26
N LEU A 34 -4.77 -2.99 4.98
CA LEU A 34 -4.74 -1.61 4.52
C LEU A 34 -6.16 -1.05 4.49
N ARG A 35 -6.34 0.11 5.11
CA ARG A 35 -7.59 0.88 5.11
C ARG A 35 -7.36 2.15 4.32
N VAL A 36 -8.25 2.46 3.38
CA VAL A 36 -8.18 3.73 2.65
C VAL A 36 -8.96 4.80 3.41
N ASP A 37 -8.29 5.88 3.78
CA ASP A 37 -8.88 6.98 4.54
C ASP A 37 -9.43 8.07 3.61
N LEU A 38 -8.68 8.40 2.54
CA LEU A 38 -9.02 9.47 1.62
C LEU A 38 -8.50 9.19 0.20
N ILE A 39 -9.32 9.49 -0.80
CA ILE A 39 -8.96 9.44 -2.23
C ILE A 39 -9.28 10.79 -2.89
N GLU A 40 -8.22 11.47 -3.33
CA GLU A 40 -8.22 12.71 -4.08
C GLU A 40 -7.52 12.52 -5.44
N ILE A 41 -7.66 13.48 -6.35
CA ILE A 41 -6.99 13.45 -7.65
C ILE A 41 -5.48 13.52 -7.43
N GLY A 42 -4.76 12.48 -7.85
CA GLY A 42 -3.32 12.35 -7.65
C GLY A 42 -2.90 12.17 -6.20
N ARG A 43 -3.81 11.81 -5.28
CA ARG A 43 -3.44 11.60 -3.88
C ARG A 43 -4.30 10.54 -3.20
N VAL A 44 -3.65 9.64 -2.48
CA VAL A 44 -4.31 8.60 -1.68
C VAL A 44 -3.71 8.61 -0.27
N ILE A 45 -4.57 8.55 0.74
CA ILE A 45 -4.18 8.42 2.15
C ILE A 45 -4.72 7.09 2.66
N CYS A 46 -3.83 6.28 3.23
CA CYS A 46 -4.17 4.99 3.81
C CYS A 46 -3.60 4.86 5.22
N THR A 47 -4.31 4.08 6.04
CA THR A 47 -3.87 3.61 7.34
C THR A 47 -3.55 2.13 7.24
N PHE A 48 -2.37 1.72 7.72
CA PHE A 48 -1.93 0.33 7.70
C PHE A 48 -1.56 -0.13 9.11
N LYS A 49 -2.24 -1.16 9.61
CA LYS A 49 -1.84 -1.84 10.85
C LYS A 49 -0.75 -2.85 10.51
N VAL A 50 0.43 -2.72 11.10
CA VAL A 50 1.56 -3.63 10.85
C VAL A 50 1.22 -5.04 11.32
N PRO A 51 1.03 -6.02 10.42
CA PRO A 51 0.68 -7.36 10.82
C PRO A 51 1.96 -8.19 11.10
N PRO A 52 1.91 -9.15 12.04
CA PRO A 52 3.06 -10.01 12.35
C PRO A 52 3.69 -10.72 11.14
N ARG A 53 2.86 -11.05 10.13
CA ARG A 53 3.30 -11.74 8.91
C ARG A 53 4.25 -10.93 8.01
N LEU A 54 4.31 -9.60 8.17
CA LEU A 54 5.17 -8.72 7.36
C LEU A 54 6.39 -8.21 8.16
N LEU A 55 6.64 -8.79 9.33
CA LEU A 55 7.81 -8.43 10.13
C LEU A 55 9.07 -9.11 9.58
N ASN A 56 10.21 -8.45 9.79
CA ASN A 56 11.53 -9.03 9.56
C ASN A 56 12.04 -9.77 10.82
N GLY A 57 13.24 -10.34 10.74
CA GLY A 57 13.87 -11.03 11.87
C GLY A 57 14.20 -10.15 13.08
N SER A 58 14.06 -8.83 12.95
CA SER A 58 14.21 -7.84 14.03
C SER A 58 12.86 -7.31 14.55
N ASN A 59 11.75 -7.98 14.21
CA ASN A 59 10.39 -7.71 14.71
C ASN A 59 9.80 -6.34 14.33
N TYR A 60 10.24 -5.75 13.22
CA TYR A 60 9.61 -4.56 12.62
C TYR A 60 9.29 -4.78 11.14
N LEU A 61 8.47 -3.90 10.56
CA LEU A 61 7.98 -4.01 9.19
C LEU A 61 9.12 -4.19 8.19
N HIS A 62 9.04 -5.24 7.37
CA HIS A 62 10.05 -5.57 6.38
C HIS A 62 10.14 -4.48 5.30
N GLY A 63 11.35 -4.00 5.01
CA GLY A 63 11.56 -2.92 4.04
C GLY A 63 11.00 -3.24 2.64
N GLY A 64 11.11 -4.50 2.21
CA GLY A 64 10.48 -4.98 0.98
C GLY A 64 8.94 -4.88 0.99
N ALA A 65 8.29 -5.17 2.12
CA ALA A 65 6.84 -5.01 2.23
C ALA A 65 6.44 -3.53 2.15
N THR A 66 7.22 -2.64 2.77
CA THR A 66 7.04 -1.19 2.65
C THR A 66 7.19 -0.71 1.22
N ALA A 67 8.23 -1.17 0.49
CA ALA A 67 8.44 -0.79 -0.90
C ALA A 67 7.27 -1.24 -1.80
N THR A 68 6.74 -2.44 -1.58
CA THR A 68 5.55 -2.94 -2.30
C THR A 68 4.29 -2.14 -1.96
N LEU A 69 4.08 -1.73 -0.70
CA LEU A 69 2.95 -0.86 -0.35
C LEU A 69 3.05 0.50 -1.06
N VAL A 70 4.26 1.08 -1.13
CA VAL A 70 4.49 2.34 -1.86
C VAL A 70 4.19 2.18 -3.34
N ASP A 71 4.59 1.08 -3.95
CA ASP A 71 4.32 0.77 -5.36
C ASP A 71 2.83 0.64 -5.67
N LEU A 72 2.10 -0.15 -4.88
CA LEU A 72 0.69 -0.46 -5.11
C LEU A 72 -0.20 0.76 -4.83
N VAL A 73 0.04 1.48 -3.73
CA VAL A 73 -0.72 2.70 -3.40
C VAL A 73 -0.33 3.85 -4.35
N GLY A 74 0.92 3.90 -4.82
CA GLY A 74 1.36 4.84 -5.84
C GLY A 74 0.66 4.61 -7.17
N SER A 75 0.58 3.36 -7.61
CA SER A 75 -0.19 2.94 -8.79
C SER A 75 -1.66 3.35 -8.68
N ALA A 76 -2.28 3.17 -7.50
CA ALA A 76 -3.63 3.64 -7.23
C ALA A 76 -3.75 5.17 -7.36
N ALA A 77 -2.79 5.95 -6.85
CA ALA A 77 -2.78 7.41 -6.97
C ALA A 77 -2.60 7.90 -8.43
N VAL A 78 -1.83 7.20 -9.26
CA VAL A 78 -1.74 7.47 -10.71
C VAL A 78 -3.09 7.25 -11.38
N TYR A 79 -3.82 6.23 -10.94
CA TYR A 79 -5.11 5.92 -11.53
C TYR A 79 -6.14 7.04 -11.28
N THR A 80 -6.10 7.73 -10.13
CA THR A 80 -7.07 8.78 -9.78
C THR A 80 -6.96 10.05 -10.61
N VAL A 81 -5.87 10.25 -11.36
CA VAL A 81 -5.73 11.38 -12.31
C VAL A 81 -6.33 11.10 -13.69
N GLY A 82 -7.05 9.99 -13.86
CA GLY A 82 -7.75 9.65 -15.10
C GLY A 82 -6.90 8.90 -16.12
N ALA A 83 -5.83 8.23 -15.66
CA ALA A 83 -5.01 7.38 -16.50
C ALA A 83 -5.79 6.14 -16.98
N PRO A 84 -5.66 5.73 -18.26
CA PRO A 84 -6.28 4.50 -18.74
C PRO A 84 -5.67 3.24 -18.08
N PHE A 85 -4.39 3.33 -17.70
CA PHE A 85 -3.63 2.29 -17.02
C PHE A 85 -2.73 2.92 -15.95
N THR A 86 -2.41 2.18 -14.88
CA THR A 86 -1.47 2.63 -13.83
C THR A 86 -0.03 2.75 -14.35
N GLY A 87 0.30 2.06 -15.44
CA GLY A 87 1.66 1.94 -15.95
C GLY A 87 2.47 0.88 -15.19
N VAL A 88 3.79 0.90 -15.43
CA VAL A 88 4.77 0.06 -14.74
C VAL A 88 5.78 0.96 -14.03
N SER A 89 6.11 0.64 -12.79
CA SER A 89 7.11 1.37 -12.02
C SER A 89 8.50 1.09 -12.59
N VAL A 90 9.18 2.16 -13.03
CA VAL A 90 10.55 2.08 -13.58
C VAL A 90 11.58 2.25 -12.47
N GLU A 91 11.29 3.10 -11.49
CA GLU A 91 12.16 3.39 -10.35
C GLU A 91 11.32 3.63 -9.10
N ILE A 92 11.75 3.04 -7.98
CA ILE A 92 11.15 3.25 -6.66
C ILE A 92 12.29 3.57 -5.68
N ASN A 93 12.24 4.75 -5.08
CA ASN A 93 13.17 5.16 -4.03
C ASN A 93 12.41 5.27 -2.71
N VAL A 94 12.87 4.54 -1.69
CA VAL A 94 12.29 4.54 -0.34
C VAL A 94 13.36 4.91 0.67
N THR A 95 13.11 5.97 1.45
CA THR A 95 13.94 6.35 2.59
C THR A 95 13.23 5.96 3.88
N PHE A 96 13.88 5.13 4.71
CA PHE A 96 13.35 4.65 5.97
C PHE A 96 13.78 5.58 7.11
N MET A 97 12.82 6.30 7.70
CA MET A 97 13.10 7.26 8.78
C MET A 97 12.98 6.65 10.18
N ASP A 98 12.05 5.70 10.37
CA ASP A 98 11.81 5.03 11.65
C ASP A 98 11.28 3.60 11.44
N ALA A 99 11.41 2.75 12.47
CA ALA A 99 10.95 1.37 12.47
C ALA A 99 9.47 1.28 12.91
N ALA A 100 8.66 0.59 12.09
CA ALA A 100 7.26 0.33 12.39
C ALA A 100 7.09 -1.06 13.02
N TYR A 101 6.69 -1.11 14.28
CA TYR A 101 6.49 -2.36 15.04
C TYR A 101 5.02 -2.76 15.04
N ALA A 102 4.75 -4.07 15.15
CA ALA A 102 3.39 -4.55 15.41
C ALA A 102 2.94 -4.23 16.84
N ASP A 103 1.64 -3.95 17.03
CA ASP A 103 1.03 -3.58 18.32
C ASP A 103 1.41 -4.52 19.47
N GLU A 104 1.43 -5.83 19.21
CA GLU A 104 1.64 -6.85 20.25
C GLU A 104 3.10 -6.98 20.71
N LEU A 105 4.07 -6.49 19.92
CA LEU A 105 5.51 -6.71 20.17
C LEU A 105 6.19 -5.55 20.89
N LYS A 106 5.51 -4.40 21.02
CA LYS A 106 6.02 -3.33 21.88
C LYS A 106 5.67 -3.65 23.33
N LYS A 107 6.70 -4.02 24.11
CA LYS A 107 6.67 -4.03 25.60
C LYS A 107 6.64 -2.60 26.19
N ILE A 108 6.02 -1.65 25.50
CA ILE A 108 5.91 -0.26 25.95
C ILE A 108 4.42 -0.03 26.20
N PRO A 109 3.99 0.42 27.39
CA PRO A 109 2.60 0.74 27.67
C PRO A 109 2.25 2.05 26.93
N LEU A 110 2.09 1.95 25.62
CA LEU A 110 1.52 3.00 24.79
C LEU A 110 0.11 2.52 24.43
N GLU A 111 -0.90 3.19 24.99
CA GLU A 111 -2.33 2.92 24.80
C GLU A 111 -2.80 3.17 23.36
N LEU A 112 -1.90 3.50 22.43
CA LEU A 112 -2.22 3.80 21.05
C LEU A 112 -1.74 2.69 20.11
N PRO A 113 -2.64 2.12 19.28
CA PRO A 113 -2.24 1.21 18.21
C PRO A 113 -1.25 1.91 17.25
N PHE A 114 -0.16 1.22 16.91
CA PHE A 114 0.84 1.66 15.96
C PHE A 114 0.33 1.46 14.53
N PHE A 115 -0.22 2.54 13.99
CA PHE A 115 -0.59 2.63 12.59
C PHE A 115 0.49 3.32 11.77
N VAL A 116 0.75 2.80 10.57
CA VAL A 116 1.53 3.50 9.55
C VAL A 116 0.55 4.28 8.69
N HIS A 117 0.71 5.60 8.64
CA HIS A 117 -0.01 6.45 7.70
C HIS A 117 0.79 6.59 6.40
N LEU A 118 0.23 6.10 5.30
CA LEU A 118 0.80 6.27 3.97
C LEU A 118 0.10 7.46 3.30
N VAL A 119 0.87 8.50 2.99
CA VAL A 119 0.41 9.66 2.20
C VAL A 119 1.17 9.65 0.89
N ILE A 120 0.51 9.26 -0.21
CA ILE A 120 1.13 9.22 -1.52
C ILE A 120 0.50 10.27 -2.42
N SER A 121 1.36 11.07 -3.07
CA SER A 121 0.94 12.12 -3.99
C SER A 121 1.69 12.00 -5.31
N TRP A 122 0.94 11.99 -6.40
CA TRP A 122 1.40 12.05 -7.77
C TRP A 122 1.41 13.49 -8.27
N ARG A 123 2.57 13.97 -8.72
CA ARG A 123 2.77 15.39 -9.09
C ARG A 123 3.01 15.65 -10.58
N TYR A 124 3.25 14.65 -11.41
CA TYR A 124 3.65 14.89 -12.81
C TYR A 124 2.58 14.46 -13.83
N PRO A 125 1.98 15.40 -14.57
CA PRO A 125 1.02 15.09 -15.63
C PRO A 125 1.68 14.64 -16.95
N PHE A 126 3.01 14.77 -17.10
CA PHE A 126 3.69 14.64 -18.40
C PHE A 126 3.58 13.25 -19.05
N PHE A 127 3.38 12.18 -18.30
CA PHE A 127 3.27 10.84 -18.87
C PHE A 127 1.87 10.53 -19.44
N LEU A 128 0.84 11.27 -19.03
CA LEU A 128 -0.53 11.05 -19.51
C LEU A 128 -0.80 11.59 -20.90
N ALA A 129 -0.01 12.57 -21.36
CA ALA A 129 -0.18 13.19 -22.67
C ALA A 129 0.31 12.30 -23.83
N SER A 130 1.13 11.27 -23.56
CA SER A 130 1.74 10.44 -24.60
C SER A 130 1.08 9.08 -24.84
N CYS A 131 0.03 8.75 -24.07
CA CYS A 131 -0.73 7.49 -24.18
C CYS A 131 -2.16 7.67 -24.71
N LYS A 132 -2.43 8.76 -25.42
CA LYS A 132 -3.67 8.95 -26.21
C LYS A 132 -3.42 8.66 -27.68
#